data_AF-A0A7V2SVF1-F1
#
_entry.id   AF-A0A7V2SVF1-F1
#
_cell.length_a   1.000
_cell.length_b   1.000
_cell.length_c   1.000
_cell.angle_alpha   90.00
_cell.angle_beta   90.00
_cell.angle_gamma   90.00
#
_symmetry.space_group_name_H-M   'P 1'
#
loop_
_entity.id
_entity.type
_entity.pdbx_description
1 polymer ?
#
loop_
_entity_poly.entity_id
_entity_poly.type
_entity_poly.pdbx_seq_one_letter_code
_entity_poly.pdbx_strand_id
1 'polypeptide(L)'
;MIEILIRRSGELCLGTLFVSILSGFLVAYQYDVSSPFYSTVYIDSLLPYGAFFRSLHFWSSQAFFIAILWHILKNVPGPRYMEKVGRGLDSKWIVLSSALFFAIYALFSGYILRYDQTGRDAAQIAEHLFWSIPYMGELVDRLLL
;
A
#
# COMPACT_ATOMS: atom_id res chain seq x y z
N MET A 1 0.53 -7.60 -26.95
CA MET A 1 0.31 -6.66 -25.83
C MET A 1 0.18 -7.36 -24.49
N ILE A 2 -0.75 -8.32 -24.32
CA ILE A 2 -0.98 -9.03 -23.06
C ILE A 2 0.26 -9.85 -22.60
N GLU A 3 0.96 -10.56 -23.49
CA GLU A 3 2.17 -11.31 -23.11
C GLU A 3 3.33 -10.45 -22.58
N ILE A 4 3.42 -9.19 -23.02
CA ILE A 4 4.45 -8.25 -22.55
C ILE A 4 4.16 -7.84 -21.10
N LEU A 5 2.90 -7.52 -20.79
CA LEU A 5 2.43 -7.23 -19.43
C LEU A 5 2.65 -8.44 -18.50
N ILE A 6 2.45 -9.65 -19.02
CA ILE A 6 2.73 -10.90 -18.32
C ILE A 6 4.23 -11.02 -18.02
N ARG A 7 5.12 -10.86 -18.99
CA ARG A 7 6.57 -11.04 -18.78
C ARG A 7 7.20 -9.95 -17.90
N ARG A 8 6.68 -8.73 -17.94
CA ARG A 8 7.27 -7.55 -17.26
C ARG A 8 6.51 -7.12 -16.00
N SER A 9 5.77 -8.03 -15.36
CA SER A 9 4.94 -7.66 -14.20
C SER A 9 5.74 -7.03 -13.04
N GLY A 10 7.02 -7.40 -12.85
CA GLY A 10 7.88 -6.74 -11.87
C GLY A 10 8.25 -5.30 -12.24
N GLU A 11 8.55 -5.03 -13.51
CA GLU A 11 8.81 -3.67 -14.01
C GLU A 11 7.57 -2.77 -13.84
N LEU A 12 6.38 -3.31 -14.08
CA LEU A 12 5.11 -2.60 -13.85
C LEU A 12 4.92 -2.24 -12.38
N CYS A 13 5.24 -3.16 -11.46
CA CYS A 13 5.20 -2.89 -10.01
C CYS A 13 6.15 -1.74 -9.66
N LEU A 14 7.41 -1.81 -10.11
CA LEU A 14 8.40 -0.79 -9.81
C LEU A 14 8.05 0.57 -10.42
N GLY A 15 7.57 0.59 -11.67
CA GLY A 15 7.19 1.83 -12.34
C GLY A 15 6.01 2.53 -11.67
N THR A 16 4.96 1.78 -11.32
CA THR A 16 3.78 2.33 -10.63
C THR A 16 4.11 2.76 -9.19
N LEU A 17 4.94 1.99 -8.48
CA LEU A 17 5.45 2.36 -7.16
C LEU A 17 6.28 3.64 -7.22
N PHE A 18 7.16 3.77 -8.21
CA PHE A 18 8.01 4.95 -8.37
C PHE A 18 7.18 6.22 -8.58
N VAL A 19 6.17 6.15 -9.45
CA VAL A 19 5.23 7.27 -9.66
C VAL A 19 4.47 7.60 -8.37
N SER A 20 4.02 6.59 -7.63
CA SER A 20 3.35 6.76 -6.34
C SER A 20 4.24 7.46 -5.31
N ILE A 21 5.50 7.04 -5.17
CA ILE A 21 6.44 7.65 -4.23
C ILE A 21 6.72 9.11 -4.60
N LEU A 22 7.00 9.39 -5.87
CA LEU A 22 7.31 10.77 -6.29
C LEU A 22 6.12 11.72 -6.12
N SER A 23 4.93 11.30 -6.54
CA SER A 23 3.72 12.11 -6.35
C SER A 23 3.33 12.21 -4.88
N GLY A 24 3.51 11.14 -4.10
CA GLY A 24 3.26 11.11 -2.66
C GLY A 24 4.19 12.03 -1.89
N PHE A 25 5.47 12.13 -2.27
CA PHE A 25 6.41 13.08 -1.68
C PHE A 25 5.93 14.53 -1.83
N LEU A 26 5.42 14.90 -3.01
CA LEU A 26 4.89 16.24 -3.28
C LEU A 26 3.62 16.53 -2.46
N VAL A 27 2.74 15.54 -2.30
CA VAL A 27 1.55 15.64 -1.45
C VAL A 27 1.96 15.77 0.03
N ALA A 28 2.89 14.94 0.49
CA ALA A 28 3.34 14.90 1.88
C ALA A 28 4.05 16.21 2.30
N TYR A 29 4.76 16.86 1.39
CA TYR A 29 5.40 18.16 1.67
C TYR A 29 4.40 19.26 2.04
N GLN A 30 3.15 19.15 1.56
CA GLN A 30 2.08 20.14 1.80
C GLN A 30 1.09 19.68 2.87
N TYR A 31 1.21 18.44 3.33
CA TYR A 31 0.33 17.83 4.32
C TYR A 31 0.72 18.27 5.73
N ASP A 32 -0.26 18.64 6.54
CA ASP A 32 -0.07 19.04 7.93
C ASP A 32 -0.74 18.02 8.86
N VAL A 33 0.09 17.28 9.61
CA VAL A 33 -0.35 16.25 10.56
C VAL A 33 -1.14 16.85 11.72
N SER A 34 -0.91 18.12 12.08
CA SER A 34 -1.68 18.80 13.13
C SER A 34 -3.09 19.17 12.69
N SER A 35 -3.32 19.26 11.38
CA SER A 35 -4.60 19.63 10.77
C SER A 35 -4.87 18.81 9.49
N PRO A 36 -5.00 17.47 9.61
CA PRO A 36 -4.88 16.54 8.47
C PRO A 36 -6.02 16.66 7.45
N PHE A 37 -7.25 16.85 7.94
CA PHE A 37 -8.41 17.06 7.07
C PHE A 37 -8.34 18.40 6.34
N TYR A 38 -8.01 19.48 7.05
CA TYR A 38 -7.93 20.81 6.45
C TYR A 38 -6.79 20.92 5.44
N SER A 39 -5.60 20.39 5.75
CA SER A 39 -4.47 20.37 4.81
C SER A 39 -4.78 19.52 3.57
N THR A 40 -5.50 18.40 3.74
CA THR A 40 -6.02 17.62 2.60
C THR A 40 -6.95 18.44 1.71
N VAL A 41 -7.91 19.17 2.27
CA VAL A 41 -8.83 20.03 1.50
C VAL A 41 -8.08 21.17 0.82
N TYR A 42 -7.09 21.76 1.50
CA TYR A 42 -6.22 22.80 0.93
C TYR A 42 -5.45 22.30 -0.28
N ILE A 43 -4.82 21.12 -0.20
CA ILE A 43 -4.10 20.49 -1.32
C ILE A 43 -5.04 20.30 -2.51
N ASP A 44 -6.28 19.85 -2.28
CA ASP A 44 -7.21 19.56 -3.36
C ASP A 44 -7.81 20.82 -3.99
N SER A 45 -8.14 21.82 -3.18
CA SER A 45 -8.99 22.95 -3.61
C SER A 45 -8.23 24.24 -3.88
N LEU A 46 -7.05 24.44 -3.28
CA LEU A 46 -6.37 25.75 -3.26
C LEU A 46 -4.94 25.69 -3.79
N LEU A 47 -4.23 24.57 -3.62
CA LEU A 47 -2.86 24.44 -4.08
C LEU A 47 -2.82 24.23 -5.61
N PRO A 48 -2.02 25.02 -6.36
CA PRO A 48 -1.84 24.80 -7.80
C PRO A 48 -1.38 23.37 -8.08
N TYR A 49 -2.11 22.67 -8.96
CA TYR A 49 -1.88 21.25 -9.31
C TYR A 49 -1.98 20.26 -8.13
N GLY A 50 -2.41 20.67 -6.94
CA GLY A 50 -2.47 19.78 -5.78
C GLY A 50 -3.44 18.62 -5.97
N ALA A 51 -4.65 18.87 -6.50
CA ALA A 51 -5.60 17.82 -6.91
C ALA A 51 -5.00 16.84 -7.92
N PHE A 52 -4.18 17.32 -8.86
CA PHE A 52 -3.50 16.47 -9.84
C PHE A 52 -2.49 15.54 -9.16
N PHE A 53 -1.60 16.06 -8.32
CA PHE A 53 -0.60 15.22 -7.63
C PHE A 53 -1.23 14.26 -6.63
N ARG A 54 -2.29 14.68 -5.92
CA ARG A 54 -3.06 13.82 -5.03
C ARG A 54 -3.76 12.70 -5.80
N SER A 55 -4.37 13.00 -6.95
CA SER A 55 -4.97 12.00 -7.83
C SER A 55 -3.91 11.07 -8.43
N LEU A 56 -2.77 11.60 -8.86
CA LEU A 56 -1.67 10.81 -9.40
C LEU A 56 -1.13 9.83 -8.36
N HIS A 57 -0.93 10.28 -7.11
CA HIS A 57 -0.53 9.43 -6.00
C HIS A 57 -1.56 8.32 -5.74
N PHE A 58 -2.85 8.68 -5.66
CA PHE A 58 -3.91 7.70 -5.46
C PHE A 58 -3.93 6.64 -6.57
N TRP A 59 -4.06 7.04 -7.84
CA TRP A 59 -4.22 6.11 -8.96
C TRP A 59 -2.97 5.27 -9.22
N SER A 60 -1.77 5.83 -9.06
CA SER A 60 -0.53 5.05 -9.19
C SER A 60 -0.38 4.03 -8.06
N SER A 61 -0.85 4.34 -6.84
CA SER A 61 -0.85 3.40 -5.72
C SER A 61 -1.86 2.25 -5.94
N GLN A 62 -3.04 2.55 -6.48
CA GLN A 62 -4.01 1.52 -6.89
C GLN A 62 -3.43 0.63 -8.01
N ALA A 63 -2.79 1.23 -9.00
CA ALA A 63 -2.15 0.50 -10.09
C ALA A 63 -1.01 -0.39 -9.57
N PHE A 64 -0.20 0.10 -8.63
CA PHE A 64 0.83 -0.69 -7.95
C PHE A 64 0.23 -1.88 -7.21
N PHE A 65 -0.85 -1.66 -6.45
CA PHE A 65 -1.51 -2.73 -5.70
C PHE A 65 -2.05 -3.84 -6.62
N ILE A 66 -2.70 -3.48 -7.73
CA ILE A 66 -3.15 -4.45 -8.73
C ILE A 66 -1.96 -5.16 -9.38
N ALA A 67 -0.89 -4.42 -9.70
CA ALA A 67 0.31 -4.97 -10.33
C ALA A 67 1.03 -5.99 -9.41
N ILE A 68 1.16 -5.70 -8.11
CA ILE A 68 1.82 -6.60 -7.17
C ILE A 68 0.99 -7.87 -6.91
N LEU A 69 -0.34 -7.75 -6.81
CA LEU A 69 -1.23 -8.92 -6.75
C LEU A 69 -1.05 -9.81 -7.98
N TRP A 70 -1.05 -9.21 -9.18
CA TRP A 70 -0.80 -9.94 -10.42
C TRP A 70 0.60 -10.57 -10.47
N HIS A 71 1.62 -9.83 -10.03
CA HIS A 71 3.00 -10.31 -9.99
C HIS A 71 3.15 -11.52 -9.08
N ILE A 72 2.52 -11.50 -7.90
CA ILE A 72 2.55 -12.64 -6.97
C ILE A 72 1.80 -13.84 -7.54
N LEU A 73 0.56 -13.66 -8.02
CA LEU A 73 -0.26 -14.73 -8.60
C LEU A 73 0.46 -15.48 -9.72
N LYS A 74 1.17 -14.76 -10.58
CA LYS A 74 1.96 -15.33 -11.66
C LYS A 74 3.18 -16.14 -11.20
N ASN A 75 3.73 -15.80 -10.05
CA ASN A 75 4.91 -16.48 -9.51
C ASN A 75 4.52 -17.66 -8.62
N VAL A 76 3.23 -17.85 -8.28
CA VAL A 76 2.74 -18.98 -7.47
C VAL A 76 3.25 -20.30 -8.05
N PRO A 77 4.03 -21.07 -7.29
CA PRO A 77 4.56 -22.33 -7.76
C PRO A 77 3.45 -23.34 -8.00
N GLY A 78 3.56 -24.08 -9.11
CA GLY A 78 2.73 -25.26 -9.32
C GLY A 78 3.04 -26.39 -8.32
N PRO A 79 2.20 -27.44 -8.26
CA PRO A 79 2.29 -28.53 -7.27
C PRO A 79 3.67 -29.20 -7.17
N ARG A 80 4.39 -29.34 -8.30
CA ARG A 80 5.73 -29.96 -8.36
C ARG A 80 6.86 -29.10 -7.75
N TYR A 81 6.62 -27.81 -7.55
CA TYR A 81 7.58 -26.94 -6.86
C TYR A 81 7.36 -26.95 -5.34
N MET A 82 6.14 -27.19 -4.86
CA MET A 82 5.90 -27.40 -3.42
C MET A 82 6.62 -28.64 -2.87
N GLU A 83 6.78 -29.68 -3.69
CA GLU A 83 7.60 -30.87 -3.37
C GLU A 83 9.10 -30.53 -3.22
N LYS A 84 9.60 -29.49 -3.91
CA LYS A 84 10.95 -28.92 -3.70
C LYS A 84 11.02 -27.97 -2.50
N VAL A 85 9.94 -27.25 -2.18
CA VAL A 85 9.84 -26.34 -1.02
C VAL A 85 9.92 -27.08 0.31
N GLY A 86 9.66 -28.40 0.34
CA GLY A 86 9.98 -29.25 1.49
C GLY A 86 11.46 -29.23 1.93
N ARG A 87 12.35 -28.58 1.17
CA ARG A 87 13.78 -28.42 1.50
C ARG A 87 14.23 -27.01 1.90
N GLY A 88 13.34 -26.02 1.98
CA GLY A 88 13.66 -24.68 2.50
C GLY A 88 12.74 -23.59 1.94
N LEU A 89 12.38 -22.60 2.78
CA LEU A 89 11.71 -21.38 2.31
C LEU A 89 12.58 -20.73 1.23
N ASP A 90 12.14 -20.78 -0.02
CA ASP A 90 12.80 -20.04 -1.07
C ASP A 90 12.73 -18.55 -0.74
N SER A 91 13.89 -17.93 -0.60
CA SER A 91 14.08 -16.49 -0.30
C SER A 91 13.15 -15.57 -1.09
N LYS A 92 12.78 -15.95 -2.32
CA LYS A 92 11.85 -15.19 -3.17
C LYS A 92 10.44 -15.10 -2.58
N TRP A 93 9.95 -16.15 -1.94
CA TRP A 93 8.60 -16.19 -1.34
C TRP A 93 8.50 -15.33 -0.09
N ILE A 94 9.58 -15.26 0.69
CA ILE A 94 9.67 -14.34 1.83
C ILE A 94 9.61 -12.91 1.31
N VAL A 95 10.44 -12.57 0.32
CA VAL A 95 10.48 -11.22 -0.27
C VAL A 95 9.12 -10.82 -0.85
N LEU A 96 8.46 -11.70 -1.61
CA LEU A 96 7.14 -11.41 -2.20
C LEU A 96 6.06 -11.23 -1.13
N SER A 97 6.03 -12.10 -0.11
CA SER A 97 5.05 -12.01 0.99
C SER A 97 5.25 -10.74 1.82
N SER A 98 6.51 -10.41 2.16
CA SER A 98 6.84 -9.18 2.88
C SER A 98 6.49 -7.94 2.07
N ALA A 99 6.78 -7.92 0.76
CA ALA A 99 6.42 -6.81 -0.11
C ALA A 99 4.90 -6.60 -0.17
N LEU A 100 4.10 -7.68 -0.21
CA LEU A 100 2.65 -7.58 -0.16
C LEU A 100 2.15 -7.00 1.17
N PHE A 101 2.71 -7.45 2.28
CA PHE A 101 2.38 -6.92 3.60
C PHE A 101 2.62 -5.41 3.66
N PHE A 102 3.80 -4.94 3.27
CA PHE A 102 4.12 -3.51 3.25
C PHE A 102 3.27 -2.72 2.25
N ALA A 103 2.91 -3.30 1.10
CA ALA A 103 2.02 -2.66 0.14
C ALA A 103 0.61 -2.44 0.74
N ILE A 104 0.03 -3.45 1.39
CA ILE A 104 -1.27 -3.34 2.07
C ILE A 104 -1.19 -2.30 3.18
N TYR A 105 -0.14 -2.34 4.01
CA TYR A 105 0.05 -1.38 5.09
C TYR A 105 0.17 0.07 4.58
N ALA A 106 0.95 0.30 3.52
CA ALA A 106 1.09 1.62 2.91
C ALA A 106 -0.23 2.14 2.32
N LEU A 107 -1.01 1.27 1.66
CA LEU A 107 -2.34 1.65 1.16
C LEU A 107 -3.30 2.02 2.29
N PHE A 108 -3.31 1.22 3.36
CA PHE A 108 -4.20 1.43 4.49
C PHE A 108 -3.84 2.68 5.30
N SER A 109 -2.57 2.86 5.66
CA SER A 109 -2.10 4.07 6.36
C SER A 109 -2.33 5.33 5.53
N GLY A 110 -2.07 5.30 4.21
CA GLY A 110 -2.40 6.39 3.31
C GLY A 110 -3.90 6.72 3.25
N TYR A 111 -4.77 5.72 3.39
CA TYR A 111 -6.21 5.91 3.46
C TYR A 111 -6.64 6.64 4.74
N ILE A 112 -6.05 6.29 5.88
CA ILE A 112 -6.30 6.95 7.18
C ILE A 112 -5.85 8.42 7.15
N LEU A 113 -4.73 8.74 6.49
CA LEU A 113 -4.19 10.10 6.40
C LEU A 113 -5.15 11.11 5.75
N ARG A 114 -6.17 10.66 5.01
CA ARG A 114 -7.23 11.57 4.51
C ARG A 114 -7.99 12.25 5.64
N TYR A 115 -8.11 11.57 6.78
CA TYR A 115 -8.78 12.03 8.01
C TYR A 115 -10.20 12.58 7.78
N ASP A 116 -10.87 12.11 6.73
CA ASP A 116 -12.30 12.29 6.53
C ASP A 116 -13.07 11.26 7.35
N GLN A 117 -14.40 11.31 7.31
CA GLN A 117 -15.23 10.41 8.12
C GLN A 117 -14.87 8.94 7.85
N THR A 118 -14.76 8.55 6.59
CA THR A 118 -14.45 7.17 6.21
C THR A 118 -13.04 6.74 6.62
N GLY A 119 -12.04 7.63 6.54
CA GLY A 119 -10.69 7.35 7.01
C GLY A 119 -10.62 7.15 8.53
N ARG A 120 -11.35 7.95 9.31
CA ARG A 120 -11.44 7.80 10.77
C ARG A 120 -12.16 6.52 11.17
N ASP A 121 -13.28 6.21 10.50
CA ASP A 121 -14.03 4.98 10.76
C ASP A 121 -13.16 3.75 10.44
N ALA A 122 -12.36 3.79 9.36
CA ALA A 122 -11.43 2.73 9.01
C ALA A 122 -10.32 2.55 10.06
N ALA A 123 -9.76 3.65 10.60
CA ALA A 123 -8.79 3.58 11.68
C ALA A 123 -9.40 2.93 12.93
N GLN A 124 -10.58 3.38 13.36
CA GLN A 124 -11.26 2.84 14.53
C GLN A 124 -11.58 1.34 14.40
N ILE A 125 -11.99 0.88 13.21
CA ILE A 125 -12.21 -0.55 12.95
C ILE A 125 -10.90 -1.35 13.11
N ALA A 126 -9.77 -0.79 12.64
CA ALA A 126 -8.47 -1.44 12.78
C ALA A 126 -7.98 -1.46 14.23
N GLU A 127 -8.15 -0.38 15.00
CA GLU A 127 -7.86 -0.35 16.45
C GLU A 127 -8.61 -1.47 17.18
N HIS A 128 -9.92 -1.60 16.94
CA HIS A 128 -10.74 -2.66 17.54
C HIS A 128 -10.30 -4.06 17.09
N LEU A 129 -9.85 -4.23 15.84
CA LEU A 129 -9.31 -5.50 15.37
C LEU A 129 -8.00 -5.85 16.07
N PHE A 130 -7.11 -4.88 16.28
CA PHE A 130 -5.85 -5.11 16.98
C PHE A 130 -6.06 -5.42 18.46
N TRP A 131 -6.95 -4.70 19.15
CA TRP A 131 -7.28 -5.00 20.56
C TRP A 131 -7.90 -6.38 20.75
N SER A 132 -8.46 -6.99 19.71
CA SER A 132 -8.96 -8.37 19.77
C SER A 132 -7.84 -9.43 19.91
N ILE A 133 -6.58 -9.07 19.66
CA ILE A 133 -5.42 -9.96 19.78
C ILE A 133 -5.05 -10.11 21.27
N PRO A 134 -5.13 -11.31 21.86
CA PRO A 134 -4.79 -11.53 23.27
C PRO A 134 -3.34 -11.15 23.57
N TYR A 135 -3.12 -10.50 24.72
CA TYR A 135 -1.81 -10.09 25.28
C TYR A 135 -0.98 -9.09 24.45
N MET A 136 -1.19 -8.98 23.14
CA MET A 136 -0.38 -8.15 22.24
C MET A 136 -1.17 -7.01 21.57
N GLY A 137 -2.48 -6.95 21.72
CA GLY A 137 -3.32 -6.01 20.99
C GLY A 137 -2.92 -4.54 21.14
N GLU A 138 -2.71 -4.07 22.38
CA GLU A 138 -2.26 -2.69 22.65
C GLU A 138 -0.89 -2.37 22.04
N LEU A 139 0.02 -3.35 22.02
CA LEU A 139 1.35 -3.17 21.43
C LEU A 139 1.25 -3.05 19.90
N VAL A 140 0.47 -3.92 19.27
CA VAL A 140 0.27 -3.91 17.82
C VAL A 140 -0.39 -2.62 17.38
N ASP A 141 -1.42 -2.18 18.10
CA ASP A 141 -2.13 -0.94 17.87
C ASP A 141 -1.18 0.27 17.89
N ARG A 142 -0.45 0.47 19.00
CA ARG A 142 0.52 1.57 19.14
C ARG A 142 1.65 1.56 18.11
N LEU A 143 2.00 0.39 17.58
CA LEU A 143 3.08 0.27 16.59
C LEU A 143 2.60 0.54 15.16
N LEU A 144 1.34 0.26 14.85
CA LEU A 144 0.83 0.27 13.47
C LEU A 144 -0.10 1.45 13.17
N LEU A 145 -0.72 2.05 14.18
CA LEU A 145 -1.64 3.19 14.10
C LEU A 145 -1.12 4.37 14.92
#